data_AF-A0A820LVP3-F1
#
_entry.id   AF-A0A820LVP3-F1
#
_cell.length_a   1.000
_cell.length_b   1.000
_cell.length_c   1.000
_cell.angle_alpha   90.00
_cell.angle_beta   90.00
_cell.angle_gamma   90.00
#
_symmetry.space_group_name_H-M   'P 1'
#
loop_
_entity.id
_entity.type
_entity.pdbx_description
1 polymer ?
#
loop_
_entity_poly.entity_id
_entity_poly.type
_entity_poly.pdbx_seq_one_letter_code
_entity_poly.pdbx_strand_id
1 'polypeptide(L)'
;IICLAIFFICFCRNSKDEKETSEYINEDDEFNVSNDEEYLHSLEYRSLFSSQSRKSINRLNENEIIYARDQRLKEIQMWTIIREFLIYFIFAILVFVITYSSREQHSFYQANHLRAYFLNQRQTTADYTNINTIDEYWYWLENSFVSNIRAQQWYNGDVPQYL
;
A
#
# COMPACT_ATOMS: atom_id res chain seq x y z
N ILE A 1 8.50 -2.76 -5.77
CA ILE A 1 9.62 -1.79 -5.85
C ILE A 1 9.12 -0.36 -6.03
N ILE A 2 8.30 -0.06 -7.05
CA ILE A 2 7.76 1.29 -7.30
C ILE A 2 6.89 1.80 -6.13
N CYS A 3 6.00 0.97 -5.57
CA CYS A 3 5.16 1.38 -4.43
C CYS A 3 5.97 1.70 -3.16
N LEU A 4 7.07 0.97 -2.92
CA LEU A 4 7.98 1.24 -1.81
C LEU A 4 8.76 2.54 -2.04
N ALA A 5 9.20 2.81 -3.27
CA ALA A 5 9.88 4.06 -3.61
C ALA A 5 8.97 5.28 -3.41
N ILE A 6 7.70 5.19 -3.82
CA ILE A 6 6.70 6.25 -3.60
C ILE A 6 6.45 6.44 -2.09
N PHE A 7 6.33 5.35 -1.34
CA PHE A 7 6.19 5.42 0.12
C PHE A 7 7.38 6.14 0.78
N PHE A 8 8.62 5.77 0.44
CA PHE A 8 9.82 6.41 0.99
C PHE A 8 9.96 7.88 0.59
N ILE A 9 9.60 8.26 -0.64
CA ILE A 9 9.65 9.67 -1.07
C ILE A 9 8.63 10.52 -0.29
N CYS A 10 7.40 10.04 -0.14
CA CYS A 10 6.37 10.75 0.65
C CYS A 10 6.73 10.83 2.13
N PHE A 11 7.27 9.75 2.71
CA PHE A 11 7.56 9.67 4.14
C PHE A 11 8.84 10.43 4.52
N CYS A 12 9.90 10.36 3.71
CA CYS A 12 11.19 10.97 4.04
C CYS A 12 11.32 12.43 3.61
N ARG A 13 10.57 12.90 2.61
CA ARG A 13 10.64 14.32 2.20
C ARG A 13 9.98 15.24 3.25
N ASN A 14 8.79 14.87 3.74
CA ASN A 14 8.05 15.71 4.70
C ASN A 14 8.71 15.81 6.08
N SER A 15 9.40 14.75 6.53
CA SER A 15 10.07 14.75 7.85
C SER A 15 11.26 15.72 7.93
N LYS A 16 11.86 16.14 6.80
CA LYS A 16 12.96 17.10 6.79
C LYS A 16 12.43 18.54 6.92
N ASP A 17 11.36 18.84 6.20
CA ASP A 17 10.72 20.16 6.19
C ASP A 17 10.11 20.49 7.58
N GLU A 18 9.56 19.50 8.28
CA GLU A 18 9.03 19.65 9.64
C GLU A 18 10.11 20.00 10.68
N LYS A 19 11.32 19.45 10.56
CA LYS A 19 12.43 19.69 11.51
C LYS A 19 13.03 21.07 11.36
N GLU A 20 13.35 21.50 10.15
CA GLU A 20 13.88 22.85 9.90
C GLU A 20 12.89 23.91 10.38
N THR A 21 11.59 23.73 10.16
CA THR A 21 10.57 24.72 10.54
C THR A 21 10.37 24.85 12.06
N SER A 22 10.53 23.76 12.82
CA SER A 22 10.40 23.79 14.28
C SER A 22 11.53 24.55 14.98
N GLU A 23 12.69 24.66 14.34
CA GLU A 23 13.86 25.37 14.87
C GLU A 23 13.66 26.89 14.82
N TYR A 24 12.99 27.41 13.79
CA TYR A 24 12.72 28.85 13.63
C TYR A 24 11.55 29.40 14.47
N ILE A 25 10.64 28.56 14.97
CA ILE A 25 9.45 29.02 15.72
C ILE A 25 9.79 29.45 17.16
N ASN A 26 10.95 29.03 17.70
CA ASN A 26 11.29 29.27 19.11
C ASN A 26 12.14 30.53 19.37
N GLU A 27 12.60 31.26 18.35
CA GLU A 27 13.53 32.40 18.52
C GLU A 27 12.86 33.79 18.57
N ASP A 28 11.56 33.92 18.28
CA ASP A 28 10.92 35.22 18.02
C ASP A 28 10.13 35.83 19.21
N ASP A 29 10.13 35.23 20.40
CA ASP A 29 9.34 35.73 21.55
C ASP A 29 10.00 36.89 22.34
N GLU A 30 11.17 37.40 21.95
CA GLU A 30 11.81 38.51 22.68
C GLU A 30 12.59 39.49 21.78
N PHE A 31 11.89 40.33 20.99
CA PHE A 31 12.51 41.55 20.45
C PHE A 31 11.52 42.72 20.34
N ASN A 32 11.16 43.28 21.49
CA ASN A 32 10.50 44.59 21.54
C ASN A 32 11.58 45.68 21.51
N VAL A 33 12.13 45.97 20.32
CA VAL A 33 13.04 47.11 20.16
C VAL A 33 12.24 48.39 19.94
N SER A 34 12.31 49.23 20.96
CA SER A 34 11.86 50.61 20.98
C SER A 34 12.51 51.42 19.86
N ASN A 35 11.78 52.42 19.41
CA ASN A 35 11.85 53.08 18.12
C ASN A 35 12.97 54.13 17.97
N ASP A 36 14.18 53.93 18.51
CA ASP A 36 15.19 55.00 18.65
C ASP A 36 16.60 54.67 18.11
N GLU A 37 16.73 53.86 17.05
CA GLU A 37 18.03 53.62 16.40
C GLU A 37 18.27 54.65 15.27
N GLU A 38 18.79 55.83 15.62
CA GLU A 38 19.20 56.89 14.68
C GLU A 38 20.53 56.51 13.99
N TYR A 39 20.45 55.89 12.80
CA TYR A 39 21.63 55.50 12.02
C TYR A 39 22.26 56.69 11.29
N LEU A 40 23.32 57.23 11.89
CA LEU A 40 24.07 58.42 11.46
C LEU A 40 25.09 58.09 10.36
N HIS A 41 24.61 57.80 9.14
CA HIS A 41 25.48 57.70 7.96
C HIS A 41 24.84 58.35 6.73
N SER A 42 24.78 59.68 6.74
CA SER A 42 24.52 60.43 5.51
C SER A 42 25.34 61.71 5.50
N LEU A 43 26.44 61.73 4.73
CA LEU A 43 26.73 62.91 3.91
C LEU A 43 27.80 62.74 2.81
N GLU A 44 28.59 61.66 2.75
CA GLU A 44 29.77 61.68 1.86
C GLU A 44 29.83 60.65 0.72
N TYR A 45 28.74 59.96 0.36
CA TYR A 45 28.77 59.06 -0.80
C TYR A 45 27.47 59.03 -1.62
N ARG A 46 26.87 60.20 -1.86
CA ARG A 46 25.53 60.29 -2.46
C ARG A 46 25.52 60.96 -3.83
N SER A 47 26.23 60.41 -4.81
CA SER A 47 25.99 60.79 -6.23
C SER A 47 26.22 59.72 -7.30
N LEU A 48 26.56 58.46 -6.98
CA LEU A 48 26.86 57.44 -8.00
C LEU A 48 25.99 56.17 -7.99
N PHE A 49 24.93 56.12 -7.19
CA PHE A 49 23.93 55.05 -7.31
C PHE A 49 22.59 55.66 -7.73
N SER A 50 22.24 55.39 -8.99
CA SER A 50 20.92 55.61 -9.56
C SER A 50 19.83 55.13 -8.60
N SER A 51 18.77 55.92 -8.48
CA SER A 51 17.54 55.59 -7.77
C SER A 51 17.00 54.21 -8.19
N GLN A 52 17.44 53.16 -7.50
CA GLN A 52 16.64 51.95 -7.39
C GLN A 52 15.51 52.32 -6.45
N SER A 53 14.31 52.46 -7.02
CA SER A 53 13.05 52.45 -6.28
C SER A 53 13.19 51.40 -5.18
N ARG A 54 13.17 51.83 -3.92
CA ARG A 54 13.08 50.93 -2.78
C ARG A 54 11.77 50.18 -2.99
N LYS A 55 11.87 48.97 -3.52
CA LYS A 55 10.73 48.07 -3.69
C LYS A 55 10.08 48.01 -2.33
N SER A 56 8.89 48.58 -2.18
CA SER A 56 8.19 48.58 -0.91
C SER A 56 8.05 47.11 -0.53
N ILE A 57 8.74 46.71 0.53
CA ILE A 57 8.51 45.42 1.14
C ILE A 57 7.03 45.49 1.54
N ASN A 58 6.17 44.76 0.83
CA ASN A 58 4.78 44.60 1.22
C ASN A 58 4.84 43.89 2.57
N ARG A 59 4.82 44.66 3.65
CA ARG A 59 4.57 44.13 4.99
C ARG A 59 3.18 43.52 4.91
N LEU A 60 3.12 42.18 4.97
CA LEU A 60 1.86 41.48 5.08
C LEU A 60 1.09 42.08 6.26
N ASN A 61 -0.22 42.22 6.09
CA ASN A 61 -1.07 42.73 7.15
C ASN A 61 -1.06 41.71 8.31
N GLU A 62 -1.14 42.17 9.56
CA GLU A 62 -1.10 41.30 10.75
C GLU A 62 -2.15 40.17 10.67
N ASN A 63 -3.32 40.50 10.14
CA ASN A 63 -4.41 39.55 9.89
C ASN A 63 -4.05 38.46 8.86
N GLU A 64 -3.27 38.80 7.82
CA GLU A 64 -2.82 37.85 6.80
C GLU A 64 -1.78 36.87 7.37
N ILE A 65 -0.92 37.35 8.28
CA ILE A 65 0.07 36.52 8.97
C ILE A 65 -0.64 35.51 9.88
N ILE A 66 -1.62 35.96 10.66
CA ILE A 66 -2.41 35.09 11.55
C ILE A 66 -3.16 34.04 10.73
N TYR A 67 -3.79 34.44 9.62
CA TYR A 67 -4.46 33.50 8.71
C TYR A 67 -3.48 32.48 8.11
N ALA A 68 -2.31 32.92 7.65
CA ALA A 68 -1.29 32.03 7.09
C ALA A 68 -0.76 31.04 8.14
N ARG A 69 -0.62 31.46 9.40
CA ARG A 69 -0.24 30.57 10.52
C ARG A 69 -1.31 29.52 10.79
N ASP A 70 -2.58 29.90 10.83
CA ASP A 70 -3.70 28.97 11.03
C ASP A 70 -3.83 27.95 9.90
N GLN A 71 -3.65 28.38 8.64
CA GLN A 71 -3.63 27.46 7.49
C GLN A 71 -2.49 26.44 7.58
N ARG A 72 -1.29 26.87 7.98
CA ARG A 72 -0.14 25.97 8.16
C ARG A 72 -0.35 24.95 9.28
N LEU A 73 -0.93 25.36 10.41
CA LEU A 73 -1.24 24.43 11.50
C LEU A 73 -2.23 23.35 11.05
N LYS A 74 -3.26 23.73 10.27
CA LYS A 74 -4.21 22.79 9.68
C LYS A 74 -3.51 21.83 8.70
N GLU A 75 -2.61 22.34 7.86
CA GLU A 75 -1.85 21.52 6.91
C GLU A 75 -1.01 20.46 7.64
N ILE A 76 -0.27 20.83 8.68
CA ILE A 76 0.55 19.90 9.48
C ILE A 76 -0.32 18.81 10.13
N GLN A 77 -1.47 19.19 10.67
CA GLN A 77 -2.42 18.23 11.28
C GLN A 77 -2.99 17.27 10.23
N MET A 78 -3.41 17.78 9.07
CA MET A 78 -3.92 16.95 7.98
C MET A 78 -2.87 15.96 7.48
N TRP A 79 -1.61 16.39 7.31
CA TRP A 79 -0.52 15.51 6.90
C TRP A 79 -0.25 14.38 7.89
N THR A 80 -0.32 14.68 9.19
CA THR A 80 -0.16 13.68 10.25
C THR A 80 -1.24 12.59 10.15
N ILE A 81 -2.51 12.99 9.96
CA ILE A 81 -3.64 12.08 9.80
C ILE A 81 -3.51 11.23 8.53
N ILE A 82 -3.13 11.85 7.41
CA ILE A 82 -2.92 11.14 6.13
C ILE A 82 -1.81 10.10 6.25
N ARG A 83 -0.70 10.45 6.93
CA ARG A 83 0.42 9.52 7.17
C ARG A 83 -0.02 8.32 7.99
N GLU A 84 -0.76 8.55 9.06
CA GLU A 84 -1.28 7.47 9.90
C GLU A 84 -2.26 6.57 9.12
N PHE A 85 -3.18 7.17 8.36
CA PHE A 85 -4.10 6.43 7.49
C PHE A 85 -3.38 5.57 6.45
N LEU A 86 -2.30 6.08 5.84
CA LEU A 86 -1.53 5.36 4.84
C LEU A 86 -0.85 4.11 5.44
N ILE A 87 -0.31 4.21 6.66
CA ILE A 87 0.28 3.06 7.36
C ILE A 87 -0.78 1.97 7.60
N TYR A 88 -1.96 2.35 8.09
CA TYR A 88 -3.06 1.39 8.27
C TYR A 88 -3.55 0.80 6.94
N PHE A 89 -3.56 1.60 5.87
CA PHE A 89 -3.95 1.15 4.54
C PHE A 89 -2.97 0.13 3.96
N ILE A 90 -1.66 0.35 4.10
CA ILE A 90 -0.63 -0.63 3.71
C ILE A 90 -0.78 -1.91 4.54
N PHE A 91 -0.98 -1.77 5.85
CA PHE A 91 -1.21 -2.92 6.72
C PHE A 91 -2.42 -3.74 6.25
N ALA A 92 -3.54 -3.08 5.93
CA ALA A 92 -4.72 -3.74 5.40
C ALA A 92 -4.43 -4.47 4.07
N ILE A 93 -3.69 -3.85 3.14
CA ILE A 93 -3.26 -4.52 1.90
C ILE A 93 -2.43 -5.76 2.20
N LEU A 94 -1.50 -5.70 3.15
CA LEU A 94 -0.69 -6.87 3.53
C LEU A 94 -1.55 -7.99 4.09
N VAL A 95 -2.52 -7.67 4.96
CA VAL A 95 -3.50 -8.64 5.48
C VAL A 95 -4.31 -9.26 4.33
N PHE A 96 -4.76 -8.45 3.37
CA PHE A 96 -5.45 -8.98 2.19
C PHE A 96 -4.56 -9.90 1.36
N VAL A 97 -3.32 -9.51 1.06
CA VAL A 97 -2.39 -10.35 0.31
C VAL A 97 -2.15 -11.69 1.00
N ILE A 98 -1.91 -11.70 2.32
CA ILE A 98 -1.66 -12.94 3.08
C ILE A 98 -2.90 -13.83 3.10
N THR A 99 -4.07 -13.25 3.33
CA THR A 99 -5.34 -14.00 3.39
C THR A 99 -5.75 -14.55 2.02
N TYR A 100 -5.54 -13.79 0.94
CA TYR A 100 -5.85 -14.26 -0.42
C TYR A 100 -4.81 -15.23 -0.97
N SER A 101 -3.52 -15.11 -0.59
CA SER A 101 -2.47 -16.03 -1.04
C SER A 101 -2.73 -17.48 -0.62
N SER A 102 -3.45 -17.71 0.47
CA SER A 102 -3.78 -19.07 0.93
C SER A 102 -5.02 -19.66 0.27
N ARG A 103 -5.80 -18.85 -0.47
CA ARG A 103 -7.07 -19.27 -1.06
C ARG A 103 -6.96 -19.41 -2.57
N GLU A 104 -6.49 -20.56 -3.02
CA GLU A 104 -6.51 -20.91 -4.44
C GLU A 104 -7.95 -21.14 -4.91
N GLN A 105 -8.42 -20.33 -5.87
CA GLN A 105 -9.80 -20.34 -6.36
C GLN A 105 -10.24 -21.69 -6.97
N HIS A 106 -9.28 -22.50 -7.42
CA HIS A 106 -9.54 -23.76 -8.11
C HIS A 106 -9.40 -25.02 -7.25
N SER A 107 -8.87 -24.91 -6.03
CA SER A 107 -8.65 -26.08 -5.15
C SER A 107 -9.95 -26.84 -4.86
N PHE A 108 -11.06 -26.12 -4.66
CA PHE A 108 -12.37 -26.74 -4.48
C PHE A 108 -12.81 -27.57 -5.70
N TYR A 109 -12.64 -27.04 -6.91
CA TYR A 109 -13.03 -27.75 -8.13
C TYR A 109 -12.15 -28.96 -8.38
N GLN A 110 -10.84 -28.88 -8.11
CA GLN A 110 -9.94 -30.02 -8.22
C GLN A 110 -10.31 -31.15 -7.24
N ALA A 111 -10.52 -30.80 -5.96
CA ALA A 111 -10.94 -31.77 -4.95
C ALA A 111 -12.31 -32.37 -5.26
N ASN A 112 -13.27 -31.55 -5.70
CA ASN A 112 -14.60 -32.02 -6.08
C ASN A 112 -14.55 -32.91 -7.34
N HIS A 113 -13.73 -32.57 -8.32
CA HIS A 113 -13.51 -33.39 -9.51
C HIS A 113 -12.92 -34.75 -9.13
N LEU A 114 -11.85 -34.79 -8.34
CA LEU A 114 -11.26 -36.05 -7.87
C LEU A 114 -12.26 -36.89 -7.06
N ARG A 115 -13.02 -36.24 -6.17
CA ARG A 115 -14.06 -36.91 -5.40
C ARG A 115 -15.15 -37.49 -6.29
N ALA A 116 -15.60 -36.75 -7.29
CA ALA A 116 -16.59 -37.23 -8.25
C ALA A 116 -16.04 -38.37 -9.11
N TYR A 117 -14.79 -38.24 -9.56
CA TYR A 117 -14.12 -39.19 -10.43
C TYR A 117 -13.89 -40.56 -9.76
N PHE A 118 -13.49 -40.57 -8.48
CA PHE A 118 -13.21 -41.82 -7.75
C PHE A 118 -14.40 -42.39 -6.96
N LEU A 119 -15.28 -41.53 -6.42
CA LEU A 119 -16.29 -41.96 -5.43
C LEU A 119 -17.74 -41.85 -5.89
N ASN A 120 -18.06 -41.04 -6.90
CA ASN A 120 -19.44 -40.78 -7.34
C ASN A 120 -19.57 -40.96 -8.85
N GLN A 121 -19.16 -42.12 -9.37
CA GLN A 121 -19.43 -42.47 -10.76
C GLN A 121 -20.91 -42.89 -10.86
N ARG A 122 -21.80 -41.88 -10.85
CA ARG A 122 -23.28 -42.00 -10.94
C ARG A 122 -23.80 -42.79 -12.16
N GLN A 123 -22.91 -43.26 -13.03
CA GLN A 123 -23.20 -44.00 -14.26
C GLN A 123 -22.75 -45.47 -14.22
N THR A 124 -22.00 -45.93 -13.22
CA THR A 124 -21.49 -47.31 -13.15
C THR A 124 -22.11 -48.10 -12.01
N THR A 125 -22.33 -49.39 -12.23
CA THR A 125 -22.78 -50.36 -11.20
C THR A 125 -21.79 -50.54 -10.05
N ALA A 126 -20.56 -50.05 -10.21
CA ALA A 126 -19.50 -50.02 -9.20
C ALA A 126 -19.34 -48.60 -8.61
N ASP A 127 -20.38 -48.04 -8.00
CA ASP A 127 -20.27 -46.75 -7.31
C ASP A 127 -19.87 -46.97 -5.85
N TYR A 128 -18.90 -46.20 -5.35
CA TYR A 128 -18.39 -46.37 -3.98
C TYR A 128 -19.47 -46.11 -2.93
N THR A 129 -20.40 -45.19 -3.22
CA THR A 129 -21.44 -44.77 -2.26
C THR A 129 -22.45 -45.86 -1.91
N ASN A 130 -22.54 -46.93 -2.71
CA ASN A 130 -23.54 -47.98 -2.55
C ASN A 130 -22.95 -49.32 -2.08
N ILE A 131 -21.68 -49.34 -1.66
CA ILE A 131 -20.99 -50.54 -1.19
C ILE A 131 -21.45 -50.88 0.23
N ASN A 132 -22.00 -52.07 0.41
CA ASN A 132 -22.46 -52.59 1.70
C ASN A 132 -21.76 -53.86 2.14
N THR A 133 -21.06 -54.55 1.21
CA THR A 133 -20.37 -55.83 1.49
C THR A 133 -18.88 -55.78 1.14
N ILE A 134 -18.10 -56.72 1.70
CA ILE A 134 -16.66 -56.84 1.44
C ILE A 134 -16.40 -57.20 -0.03
N ASP A 135 -17.23 -58.06 -0.63
CA ASP A 135 -17.08 -58.48 -2.02
C ASP A 135 -17.34 -57.32 -3.00
N GLU A 136 -18.36 -56.49 -2.70
CA GLU A 136 -18.62 -55.25 -3.46
C GLU A 136 -17.47 -54.25 -3.36
N TYR A 137 -16.80 -54.17 -2.20
CA TYR A 137 -15.61 -53.34 -2.04
C TYR A 137 -14.46 -53.80 -2.93
N TRP A 138 -14.14 -55.10 -2.92
CA TRP A 138 -13.10 -55.64 -3.79
C TRP A 138 -13.43 -55.47 -5.28
N TYR A 139 -14.70 -55.66 -5.65
CA TYR A 139 -15.18 -55.43 -7.00
C TYR A 139 -15.01 -53.97 -7.44
N TRP A 140 -15.37 -53.00 -6.59
CA TRP A 140 -15.15 -51.58 -6.86
C TRP A 140 -13.65 -51.24 -6.97
N LEU A 141 -12.83 -51.78 -6.06
CA LEU A 141 -11.40 -51.50 -6.02
C LEU A 141 -10.71 -51.94 -7.32
N GLU A 142 -11.01 -53.12 -7.81
CA GLU A 142 -10.41 -53.66 -9.04
C GLU A 142 -10.95 -52.95 -10.29
N ASN A 143 -12.27 -52.75 -10.39
CA ASN A 143 -12.89 -52.31 -11.65
C ASN A 143 -12.99 -50.79 -11.80
N SER A 144 -13.16 -50.04 -10.70
CA SER A 144 -13.23 -48.59 -10.74
C SER A 144 -11.89 -47.99 -10.31
N PHE A 145 -11.42 -48.24 -9.09
CA PHE A 145 -10.25 -47.53 -8.55
C PHE A 145 -8.94 -47.83 -9.32
N VAL A 146 -8.61 -49.11 -9.51
CA VAL A 146 -7.38 -49.53 -10.23
C VAL A 146 -7.43 -49.16 -11.71
N SER A 147 -8.61 -49.14 -12.33
CA SER A 147 -8.77 -48.69 -13.71
C SER A 147 -8.52 -47.18 -13.85
N ASN A 148 -9.08 -46.39 -12.92
CA ASN A 148 -9.02 -44.93 -12.95
C ASN A 148 -7.67 -44.34 -12.50
N ILE A 149 -6.85 -45.07 -11.75
CA ILE A 149 -5.49 -44.62 -11.39
C ILE A 149 -4.47 -44.84 -12.50
N ARG A 150 -4.73 -45.77 -13.43
CA ARG A 150 -3.85 -45.99 -14.58
C ARG A 150 -3.92 -44.78 -15.51
N ALA A 151 -2.76 -44.39 -16.02
CA ALA A 151 -2.69 -43.29 -16.97
C ALA A 151 -3.54 -43.61 -18.21
N GLN A 152 -4.58 -42.82 -18.42
CA GLN A 152 -5.40 -42.93 -19.62
C GLN A 152 -4.63 -42.41 -20.83
N GLN A 153 -5.11 -42.75 -22.02
CA GLN A 153 -4.55 -42.24 -23.25
C GLN A 153 -4.64 -40.71 -23.25
N TRP A 154 -3.59 -40.05 -23.71
CA TRP A 154 -3.55 -38.60 -23.72
C TRP A 154 -4.64 -38.05 -24.65
N TYR A 155 -5.01 -36.79 -24.46
CA TYR A 155 -6.02 -36.11 -25.28
C TYR A 155 -5.71 -36.11 -26.79
N ASN A 156 -4.44 -36.30 -27.14
CA ASN A 156 -3.92 -36.37 -28.51
C ASN A 156 -3.78 -37.80 -29.05
N GLY A 157 -4.24 -38.82 -28.31
CA GLY A 157 -4.14 -40.22 -28.72
C GLY A 157 -2.77 -40.84 -28.48
N ASP A 158 -1.81 -40.10 -27.91
CA ASP A 158 -0.53 -40.69 -27.55
C ASP A 158 -0.66 -41.56 -26.30
N VAL A 159 0.03 -42.70 -26.31
CA VAL A 159 0.20 -43.49 -25.10
C VAL A 159 1.08 -42.69 -24.13
N PRO A 160 0.75 -42.66 -22.83
CA PRO A 160 1.65 -42.11 -21.84
C PRO A 160 2.97 -42.86 -21.95
N GLN A 161 4.02 -42.16 -22.41
CA GLN A 161 5.36 -42.72 -22.38
C GLN A 161 5.63 -43.10 -20.91
N TYR A 162 6.18 -44.29 -20.68
CA TYR A 162 6.48 -44.88 -19.36
C TYR A 162 5.27 -45.45 -18.59
N LEU A 163 4.72 -46.56 -19.09
CA LEU A 163 4.13 -47.64 -18.30
C LEU A 163 4.52 -48.99 -18.91
#